data_AF-A0A2X3GNM5-F1
#
_entry.id   AF-A0A2X3GNM5-F1
#
_cell.length_a   1.000
_cell.length_b   1.000
_cell.length_c   1.000
_cell.angle_alpha   90.00
_cell.angle_beta   90.00
_cell.angle_gamma   90.00
#
_symmetry.space_group_name_H-M   'P 1'
#
loop_
_entity.id
_entity.type
_entity.pdbx_description
1 polymer ?
#
loop_
_entity_poly.entity_id
_entity_poly.type
_entity_poly.pdbx_seq_one_letter_code
_entity_poly.pdbx_strand_id
1 'polypeptide(L)'
;MNQVKLFKKSHAEINRYVLEPIKAAIYNLGYLPGGDKSITTRSDSTIESITQVLEKLVPQGIVILVIYHGHDAGKAEKSAVLKYAESLPQKDFHVLRYGFINQQNNPPFVVAIEKR
;
A
#
# COMPACT_ATOMS: atom_id res chain seq x y z
N MET A 1 -21.82 0.97 17.30
CA MET A 1 -20.67 1.50 16.52
C MET A 1 -19.39 0.67 16.73
N ASN A 2 -19.44 -0.67 16.67
CA ASN A 2 -18.27 -1.55 16.88
C ASN A 2 -17.67 -2.12 15.58
N GLN A 3 -17.88 -1.46 14.44
CA GLN A 3 -17.37 -1.94 13.14
C GLN A 3 -15.96 -1.42 12.80
N VAL A 4 -15.36 -0.61 13.68
CA VAL A 4 -14.03 -0.02 13.46
C VAL A 4 -13.21 -0.10 14.73
N LYS A 5 -11.95 -0.50 14.59
CA LYS A 5 -10.93 -0.42 15.64
C LYS A 5 -9.76 0.38 15.11
N LEU A 6 -9.40 1.45 15.80
CA LEU A 6 -8.30 2.33 15.42
C LEU A 6 -7.05 1.99 16.24
N PHE A 7 -5.91 1.92 15.56
CA PHE A 7 -4.61 1.72 16.18
C PHE A 7 -3.73 2.93 15.88
N LYS A 8 -3.30 3.66 16.91
CA LYS A 8 -2.30 4.73 16.77
C LYS A 8 -0.90 4.12 16.68
N LYS A 9 -0.64 3.40 15.60
CA LYS A 9 0.56 2.59 15.36
C LYS A 9 1.00 2.68 13.91
N SER A 10 2.22 2.26 13.62
CA SER A 10 2.70 2.13 12.25
C SER A 10 2.00 0.97 11.55
N HIS A 11 1.73 1.10 10.24
CA HIS A 11 1.24 0.00 9.41
C HIS A 11 2.24 -1.16 9.36
N ALA A 12 3.55 -0.89 9.48
CA ALA A 12 4.58 -1.92 9.61
C ALA A 12 4.39 -2.87 10.81
N GLU A 13 3.58 -2.48 11.81
CA GLU A 13 3.27 -3.33 12.96
C GLU A 13 2.01 -4.21 12.75
N ILE A 14 1.49 -4.32 11.52
CA ILE A 14 0.21 -5.01 11.22
C ILE A 14 0.16 -6.43 11.80
N ASN A 15 1.27 -7.18 11.77
CA ASN A 15 1.35 -8.53 12.35
C ASN A 15 1.06 -8.60 13.86
N ARG A 16 1.20 -7.49 14.60
CA ARG A 16 0.94 -7.46 16.05
C ARG A 16 -0.54 -7.26 16.38
N TYR A 17 -1.30 -6.66 15.47
CA TYR A 17 -2.66 -6.18 15.75
C TYR A 17 -3.73 -6.90 14.93
N VAL A 18 -3.37 -7.41 13.74
CA VAL A 18 -4.25 -8.20 12.88
C VAL A 18 -3.66 -9.60 12.78
N LEU A 19 -4.18 -10.49 13.61
CA LEU A 19 -3.70 -11.89 13.70
C LEU A 19 -4.43 -12.80 12.72
N GLU A 20 -5.71 -12.50 12.46
CA GLU A 20 -6.57 -13.28 11.58
C GLU A 20 -6.22 -13.05 10.09
N PRO A 21 -6.51 -14.03 9.21
CA PRO A 21 -6.47 -13.83 7.77
C PRO A 21 -7.40 -12.71 7.33
N ILE A 22 -7.03 -12.01 6.27
CA ILE A 22 -7.79 -10.87 5.74
C ILE A 22 -8.16 -11.07 4.28
N LYS A 23 -9.34 -10.55 3.89
CA LYS A 23 -9.79 -10.55 2.49
C LYS A 23 -9.26 -9.35 1.71
N ALA A 24 -9.05 -8.22 2.38
CA ALA A 24 -8.58 -7.02 1.72
C ALA A 24 -7.74 -6.13 2.64
N ALA A 25 -6.85 -5.35 2.03
CA ALA A 25 -6.15 -4.24 2.66
C ALA A 25 -6.10 -3.05 1.69
N ILE A 26 -6.13 -1.83 2.22
CA ILE A 26 -5.99 -0.61 1.44
C ILE A 26 -4.95 0.32 2.08
N TYR A 27 -4.12 0.90 1.23
CA TYR A 27 -3.11 1.87 1.58
C TYR A 27 -3.34 3.15 0.77
N ASN A 28 -3.31 4.30 1.45
CA ASN A 28 -3.20 5.61 0.82
C ASN A 28 -1.84 6.18 1.20
N LEU A 29 -0.88 6.12 0.27
CA LEU A 29 0.53 6.44 0.54
C LEU A 29 0.81 7.93 0.31
N GLY A 30 1.37 8.58 1.31
CA GLY A 30 1.69 10.01 1.32
C GLY A 30 1.50 10.61 2.70
N TYR A 31 1.28 11.92 2.73
CA TYR A 31 0.94 12.67 3.96
C TYR A 31 -0.56 12.96 4.04
N LEU A 32 -1.04 13.26 5.25
CA LEU A 32 -2.42 13.67 5.48
C LEU A 32 -2.67 15.08 4.89
N PRO A 33 -3.69 15.29 4.04
CA PRO A 33 -4.04 16.63 3.55
C PRO A 33 -4.33 17.60 4.69
N GLY A 34 -3.70 18.78 4.66
CA GLY A 34 -3.81 19.79 5.72
C GLY A 34 -3.04 19.47 7.00
N GLY A 35 -2.36 18.32 7.08
CA GLY A 35 -1.50 17.93 8.20
C GLY A 35 -0.03 18.33 8.02
N ASP A 36 0.79 17.89 8.97
CA ASP A 36 2.24 18.04 8.91
C ASP A 36 2.83 17.15 7.81
N LYS A 37 3.41 17.76 6.78
CA LYS A 37 4.00 17.06 5.61
C LYS A 37 5.27 16.28 5.94
N SER A 38 5.88 16.51 7.11
CA SER A 38 6.99 15.69 7.61
C SER A 38 6.50 14.29 8.05
N ILE A 39 5.21 14.16 8.35
CA ILE A 39 4.56 12.90 8.70
C ILE A 39 3.96 12.30 7.43
N THR A 40 4.73 11.44 6.78
CA THR A 40 4.37 10.73 5.55
C THR A 40 4.71 9.24 5.69
N THR A 41 4.08 8.41 4.87
CA THR A 41 4.53 7.02 4.66
C THR A 41 5.95 6.98 4.12
N ARG A 42 6.67 5.88 4.40
CA ARG A 42 8.06 5.67 4.01
C ARG A 42 8.23 4.31 3.38
N SER A 43 9.08 4.24 2.35
CA SER A 43 9.36 3.06 1.55
C SER A 43 9.64 1.81 2.39
N ASP A 44 10.52 1.91 3.38
CA ASP A 44 10.92 0.82 4.27
C ASP A 44 9.71 0.21 5.00
N SER A 45 8.97 1.06 5.73
CA SER A 45 7.80 0.64 6.51
C SER A 45 6.64 0.15 5.63
N THR A 46 6.49 0.74 4.44
CA THR A 46 5.44 0.37 3.48
C THR A 46 5.70 -1.00 2.87
N ILE A 47 6.93 -1.29 2.42
CA ILE A 47 7.29 -2.61 1.89
C ILE A 47 7.20 -3.69 2.97
N GLU A 48 7.65 -3.39 4.19
CA GLU A 48 7.50 -4.29 5.33
C GLU A 48 6.02 -4.63 5.57
N SER A 49 5.16 -3.62 5.67
CA SER A 49 3.73 -3.81 5.88
C SER A 49 3.04 -4.58 4.74
N ILE A 50 3.36 -4.28 3.48
CA ILE A 50 2.79 -4.98 2.33
C ILE A 50 3.18 -6.45 2.39
N THR A 51 4.45 -6.77 2.66
CA THR A 51 4.93 -8.16 2.77
C THR A 51 4.14 -8.93 3.82
N GLN A 52 4.00 -8.36 5.02
CA GLN A 52 3.21 -8.98 6.11
C GLN A 52 1.73 -9.14 5.73
N VAL A 53 1.15 -8.19 5.00
CA VAL A 53 -0.24 -8.27 4.54
C VAL A 53 -0.44 -9.36 3.49
N LEU A 54 0.47 -9.50 2.52
CA LEU A 54 0.37 -10.53 1.47
C LEU A 54 0.40 -11.96 2.07
N GLU A 55 1.16 -12.16 3.14
CA GLU A 55 1.17 -13.42 3.90
C GLU A 55 -0.21 -13.72 4.52
N LYS A 56 -0.90 -12.70 5.05
CA LYS A 56 -2.22 -12.81 5.68
C LYS A 56 -3.40 -12.90 4.72
N LEU A 57 -3.21 -12.55 3.46
CA LEU A 57 -4.31 -12.62 2.50
C LEU A 57 -4.80 -14.05 2.34
N VAL A 58 -6.10 -14.22 2.35
CA VAL A 58 -6.75 -15.44 1.84
C VAL A 58 -6.67 -15.48 0.31
N PRO A 59 -6.81 -16.65 -0.33
CA PRO A 59 -6.92 -16.73 -1.78
C PRO A 59 -8.00 -15.78 -2.35
N GLN A 60 -7.70 -15.18 -3.51
CA GLN A 60 -8.47 -14.09 -4.13
C GLN A 60 -8.65 -12.86 -3.22
N GLY A 61 -7.80 -12.70 -2.21
CA GLY A 61 -7.72 -11.50 -1.39
C GLY A 61 -6.92 -10.42 -2.09
N ILE A 62 -7.19 -9.15 -1.81
CA ILE A 62 -6.66 -8.02 -2.56
C ILE A 62 -6.00 -6.95 -1.69
N VAL A 63 -4.86 -6.42 -2.14
CA VAL A 63 -4.24 -5.20 -1.61
C VAL A 63 -4.42 -4.10 -2.63
N ILE A 64 -4.94 -2.95 -2.20
CA ILE A 64 -5.04 -1.73 -3.00
C ILE A 64 -4.05 -0.70 -2.47
N LEU A 65 -3.16 -0.23 -3.33
CA LEU A 65 -2.18 0.82 -3.03
C LEU A 65 -2.53 2.05 -3.87
N VAL A 66 -3.04 3.10 -3.24
CA VAL A 66 -3.21 4.42 -3.86
C VAL A 66 -1.94 5.23 -3.60
N ILE A 67 -1.21 5.58 -4.66
CA ILE A 67 0.13 6.14 -4.56
C ILE A 67 0.13 7.62 -4.94
N TYR A 68 0.34 8.51 -3.97
CA TYR A 68 0.50 9.95 -4.21
C TYR A 68 1.99 10.29 -4.30
N HIS A 69 2.47 10.62 -5.51
CA HIS A 69 3.91 10.77 -5.78
C HIS A 69 4.31 12.19 -6.24
N GLY A 70 3.49 13.19 -5.95
CA GLY A 70 3.73 14.59 -6.29
C GLY A 70 4.83 15.29 -5.48
N HIS A 71 5.40 14.62 -4.47
CA HIS A 71 6.45 15.15 -3.59
C HIS A 71 7.65 14.18 -3.53
N ASP A 72 8.81 14.64 -3.07
CA ASP A 72 10.06 13.86 -3.20
C ASP A 72 10.05 12.55 -2.42
N ALA A 73 9.55 12.54 -1.18
CA ALA A 73 9.35 11.31 -0.44
C ALA A 73 8.42 10.33 -1.17
N GLY A 74 7.32 10.84 -1.76
CA GLY A 74 6.37 10.04 -2.53
C GLY A 74 6.98 9.50 -3.84
N LYS A 75 7.91 10.21 -4.49
CA LYS A 75 8.65 9.70 -5.65
C LYS A 75 9.53 8.51 -5.28
N ALA A 76 10.24 8.59 -4.16
CA ALA A 76 11.09 7.51 -3.66
C ALA A 76 10.26 6.28 -3.25
N GLU A 77 9.15 6.50 -2.52
CA GLU A 77 8.23 5.45 -2.11
C GLU A 77 7.56 4.76 -3.31
N LYS A 78 7.08 5.53 -4.28
CA LYS A 78 6.54 5.01 -5.54
C LYS A 78 7.52 4.04 -6.22
N SER A 79 8.77 4.44 -6.38
CA SER A 79 9.78 3.62 -7.06
C SER A 79 10.04 2.31 -6.31
N ALA A 80 10.10 2.36 -4.97
CA ALA A 80 10.28 1.16 -4.14
C ALA A 80 9.08 0.21 -4.23
N VAL A 81 7.85 0.75 -4.12
CA VAL A 81 6.60 -0.02 -4.19
C VAL A 81 6.43 -0.69 -5.55
N LEU A 82 6.68 0.04 -6.65
CA LEU A 82 6.61 -0.54 -7.99
C LEU A 82 7.64 -1.66 -8.18
N LYS A 83 8.90 -1.43 -7.79
CA LYS A 83 9.95 -2.44 -7.90
C LYS A 83 9.61 -3.71 -7.09
N TYR A 84 9.06 -3.54 -5.88
CA TYR A 84 8.62 -4.66 -5.06
C TYR A 84 7.45 -5.41 -5.72
N ALA A 85 6.40 -4.69 -6.14
CA ALA A 85 5.22 -5.30 -6.75
C ALA A 85 5.56 -6.05 -8.05
N GLU A 86 6.42 -5.49 -8.89
CA GLU A 86 6.92 -6.13 -10.12
C GLU A 86 7.76 -7.39 -9.85
N SER A 87 8.36 -7.51 -8.66
CA SER A 87 9.15 -8.68 -8.27
C SER A 87 8.34 -9.85 -7.72
N LEU A 88 7.04 -9.65 -7.46
CA LEU A 88 6.19 -10.69 -6.89
C LEU A 88 6.02 -11.86 -7.87
N PRO A 89 6.09 -13.12 -7.40
CA PRO A 89 5.92 -14.27 -8.28
C PRO A 89 4.51 -14.31 -8.91
N GLN A 90 4.43 -14.25 -10.24
CA GLN A 90 3.14 -14.26 -10.98
C GLN A 90 2.27 -15.50 -10.73
N LYS A 91 2.87 -16.60 -10.25
CA LYS A 91 2.17 -17.83 -9.88
C LYS A 91 1.39 -17.70 -8.58
N ASP A 92 1.80 -16.76 -7.72
CA ASP A 92 1.24 -16.56 -6.38
C ASP A 92 0.40 -15.27 -6.34
N PHE A 93 0.72 -14.27 -7.18
CA PHE A 93 0.03 -12.99 -7.20
C PHE A 93 -0.24 -12.46 -8.62
N HIS A 94 -1.37 -11.80 -8.80
CA HIS A 94 -1.62 -10.90 -9.93
C HIS A 94 -1.36 -9.45 -9.51
N VAL A 95 -0.69 -8.68 -10.36
CA VAL A 95 -0.38 -7.28 -10.09
C VAL A 95 -0.88 -6.42 -11.24
N LEU A 96 -1.79 -5.49 -10.93
CA LEU A 96 -2.35 -4.52 -11.88
C LEU A 96 -1.91 -3.12 -11.49
N ARG A 97 -1.52 -2.31 -12.48
CA ARG A 97 -1.36 -0.87 -12.34
C ARG A 97 -2.45 -0.15 -13.13
N TYR A 98 -3.19 0.73 -12.47
CA TYR A 98 -4.24 1.56 -13.07
C TYR A 98 -3.96 3.04 -12.80
N GLY A 99 -3.89 3.86 -13.84
CA GLY A 99 -3.63 5.30 -13.68
C GLY A 99 -3.83 6.09 -14.98
N PHE A 100 -3.97 7.41 -14.82
CA PHE A 100 -4.07 8.34 -15.94
C PHE A 100 -2.72 8.53 -16.62
N ILE A 101 -2.70 8.55 -17.97
CA ILE A 101 -1.47 8.65 -18.78
C ILE A 101 -1.30 10.00 -19.48
N ASN A 102 -2.30 10.88 -19.44
CA ASN A 102 -2.30 12.18 -20.11
C ASN A 102 -2.49 13.37 -19.14
N GLN A 103 -2.49 13.12 -17.83
CA GLN A 103 -2.69 14.13 -16.79
C GLN A 103 -1.35 14.71 -16.34
N GLN A 104 -1.29 16.03 -16.18
CA GLN A 104 -0.10 16.75 -15.71
C GLN A 104 0.01 16.68 -14.17
N ASN A 105 1.12 17.18 -13.61
CA ASN A 105 1.34 17.33 -12.17
C ASN A 105 1.36 16.03 -11.35
N ASN A 106 1.79 14.91 -11.94
CA ASN A 106 2.01 13.65 -11.21
C ASN A 106 0.74 13.15 -10.50
N PRO A 107 -0.34 12.84 -11.24
CA PRO A 107 -1.59 12.37 -10.65
C PRO A 107 -1.35 11.06 -9.87
N PRO A 108 -2.13 10.79 -8.80
CA PRO A 108 -2.06 9.50 -8.13
C PRO A 108 -2.48 8.37 -9.08
N PHE A 109 -1.97 7.17 -8.80
CA PHE A 109 -2.36 5.95 -9.49
C PHE A 109 -2.53 4.80 -8.49
N VAL A 110 -3.11 3.71 -8.96
CA VAL A 110 -3.39 2.52 -8.16
C VAL A 110 -2.49 1.37 -8.58
N VAL A 111 -1.97 0.63 -7.59
CA VAL A 111 -1.48 -0.74 -7.76
C VAL A 111 -2.42 -1.67 -6.99
N ALA A 112 -2.96 -2.67 -7.67
CA ALA A 112 -3.77 -3.72 -7.07
C ALA A 112 -2.99 -5.04 -7.11
N ILE A 113 -2.88 -5.71 -5.97
CA ILE A 113 -2.20 -7.01 -5.83
C ILE A 113 -3.24 -8.01 -5.36
N GLU A 114 -3.59 -8.98 -6.19
CA GLU A 114 -4.50 -10.07 -5.84
C GLU A 114 -3.71 -11.35 -5.57
N LYS A 115 -4.01 -12.05 -4.49
CA LYS A 115 -3.44 -13.38 -4.20
C LYS A 115 -4.18 -14.46 -4.97
N ARG A 116 -3.44 -15.34 -5.63
CA ARG A 116 -3.99 -16.46 -6.41
C ARG A 116 -4.47 -17.60 -5.52
#